data_AF-A0A9D1RN19-F1
#
_entry.id   AF-A0A9D1RN19-F1
#
_cell.length_a   1.000
_cell.length_b   1.000
_cell.length_c   1.000
_cell.angle_alpha   90.00
_cell.angle_beta   90.00
_cell.angle_gamma   90.00
#
_symmetry.space_group_name_H-M   'P 1'
#
loop_
_entity.id
_entity.type
_entity.pdbx_description
1 polymer ?
#
loop_
_entity_poly.entity_id
_entity_poly.type
_entity_poly.pdbx_seq_one_letter_code
_entity_poly.pdbx_strand_id
1 'polypeptide(L)'
;FGPGKLSRDEENEYWQQMVTAAKFQPIDPADVPKTRGEVLKYLDDWRQKLSASESAIRNVDHIIDGAETVFTDLPAPIRKVFRPLFRRSIIATYPHWMRPMLGVKQSKVMDQAMFTLWKPLLFTANKMPWLVSWVVSRICPRALRYIKPVYYKEPAESPRVYTPEVARRMFGNPKTPLEQREELLEKRRGGSGQAAYGHNHVDQILEFHTADSEETAKDAIASAESKAS
;
A
#
# COMPACT_ATOMS: atom_id res chain seq x y z
N PHE A 1 1.13 0.02 17.57
CA PHE A 1 -0.27 -0.45 17.56
C PHE A 1 -0.29 -1.97 17.38
N GLY A 2 -1.40 -2.66 17.64
CA GLY A 2 -1.46 -4.13 17.50
C GLY A 2 -0.87 -4.91 18.69
N PRO A 3 -0.34 -6.13 18.48
CA PRO A 3 0.05 -7.05 19.57
C PRO A 3 1.25 -6.60 20.41
N GLY A 4 2.00 -5.59 19.96
CA GLY A 4 3.17 -5.09 20.68
C GLY A 4 4.24 -4.59 19.72
N LYS A 5 5.45 -4.36 20.26
CA LYS A 5 6.64 -4.13 19.44
C LYS A 5 7.18 -5.48 18.96
N LEU A 6 7.74 -5.50 17.76
CA LEU A 6 8.57 -6.61 17.30
C LEU A 6 9.80 -6.75 18.20
N SER A 7 10.25 -7.99 18.41
CA SER A 7 11.59 -8.28 18.92
C SER A 7 12.65 -7.71 17.95
N ARG A 8 13.90 -7.65 18.40
CA ARG A 8 15.00 -7.15 17.57
C ARG A 8 15.21 -8.01 16.33
N ASP A 9 15.04 -9.32 16.46
CA ASP A 9 15.25 -10.27 15.37
C ASP A 9 14.12 -10.19 14.35
N GLU A 10 12.86 -10.16 14.80
CA GLU A 10 11.70 -9.93 13.94
C GLU A 10 11.79 -8.58 13.21
N GLU A 11 12.31 -7.54 13.88
CA GLU A 11 12.53 -6.26 13.23
C GLU A 11 13.62 -6.32 12.16
N ASN A 12 14.76 -6.94 12.44
CA ASN A 12 15.83 -7.09 11.46
C ASN A 12 15.32 -7.88 10.25
N GLU A 13 14.57 -8.97 10.49
CA GLU A 13 13.92 -9.75 9.44
C GLU A 13 12.96 -8.89 8.61
N TYR A 14 12.09 -8.12 9.28
CA TYR A 14 11.15 -7.21 8.61
C TYR A 14 11.87 -6.26 7.63
N TRP A 15 12.95 -5.61 8.06
CA TRP A 15 13.70 -4.70 7.19
C TRP A 15 14.41 -5.41 6.04
N GLN A 16 14.93 -6.63 6.24
CA GLN A 16 15.48 -7.44 5.14
C GLN A 16 14.39 -7.87 4.14
N GLN A 17 13.19 -8.17 4.62
CA GLN A 17 12.05 -8.48 3.77
C GLN A 17 11.59 -7.26 2.96
N MET A 18 11.74 -6.03 3.47
CA MET A 18 11.45 -4.81 2.69
C MET A 18 12.39 -4.66 1.48
N VAL A 19 13.68 -5.00 1.62
CA VAL A 19 14.62 -5.04 0.49
C VAL A 19 14.19 -6.08 -0.54
N THR A 20 13.68 -7.23 -0.08
CA THR A 20 13.15 -8.27 -0.97
C THR A 20 11.87 -7.80 -1.68
N ALA A 21 10.98 -7.11 -0.96
CA ALA A 21 9.75 -6.56 -1.52
C ALA A 21 10.02 -5.49 -2.59
N ALA A 22 11.07 -4.68 -2.41
CA ALA A 22 11.48 -3.67 -3.40
C ALA A 22 11.83 -4.29 -4.76
N LYS A 23 12.32 -5.54 -4.81
CA LYS A 23 12.62 -6.26 -6.06
C LYS A 23 11.39 -6.56 -6.92
N PHE A 24 10.18 -6.34 -6.41
CA PHE A 24 8.92 -6.46 -7.16
C PHE A 24 8.44 -5.13 -7.75
N GLN A 25 9.14 -4.03 -7.47
CA GLN A 25 8.85 -2.70 -8.00
C GLN A 25 10.06 -2.15 -8.75
N PRO A 26 9.90 -1.10 -9.59
CA PRO A 26 11.02 -0.42 -10.27
C PRO A 26 11.86 0.45 -9.29
N ILE A 27 12.33 -0.16 -8.21
CA ILE A 27 13.13 0.43 -7.14
C ILE A 27 14.50 -0.27 -7.14
N ASP A 28 15.58 0.50 -7.04
CA ASP A 28 16.91 -0.08 -6.80
C ASP A 28 16.97 -0.61 -5.35
N PRO A 29 17.17 -1.91 -5.13
CA PRO A 29 17.28 -2.47 -3.78
C PRO A 29 18.46 -1.89 -2.97
N ALA A 30 19.47 -1.30 -3.61
CA ALA A 30 20.58 -0.63 -2.95
C ALA A 30 20.15 0.67 -2.25
N ASP A 31 19.09 1.32 -2.75
CA ASP A 31 18.52 2.54 -2.18
C ASP A 31 17.57 2.29 -1.00
N VAL A 32 17.28 1.02 -0.70
CA VAL A 32 16.31 0.63 0.33
C VAL A 32 17.01 0.46 1.68
N PRO A 33 16.60 1.23 2.72
CA PRO A 33 17.13 1.06 4.07
C PRO A 33 16.92 -0.35 4.62
N LYS A 34 17.95 -0.90 5.29
CA LYS A 34 18.00 -2.28 5.78
C LYS A 34 17.80 -2.41 7.28
N THR A 35 17.71 -1.28 7.98
CA THR A 35 17.53 -1.22 9.44
C THR A 35 16.64 -0.05 9.83
N ARG A 36 16.03 -0.11 11.03
CA ARG A 36 15.26 1.02 11.59
C ARG A 36 16.07 2.31 11.64
N GLY A 37 17.36 2.22 12.00
CA GLY A 37 18.24 3.39 12.09
C GLY A 37 18.44 4.06 10.74
N GLU A 38 18.68 3.28 9.69
CA GLU A 38 18.78 3.78 8.32
C GLU A 38 17.47 4.42 7.84
N VAL A 39 16.32 3.82 8.17
CA VAL A 39 15.00 4.40 7.83
C VAL A 39 14.80 5.74 8.52
N LEU A 40 15.10 5.84 9.82
CA LEU A 40 14.97 7.09 10.56
C LEU A 40 15.87 8.17 9.97
N LYS A 41 17.12 7.82 9.64
CA LYS A 41 18.04 8.74 8.96
C LYS A 41 17.50 9.18 7.60
N TYR A 42 17.07 8.24 6.77
CA TYR A 42 16.49 8.52 5.46
C TYR A 42 15.31 9.50 5.58
N LEU A 43 14.37 9.25 6.48
CA LEU A 43 13.20 10.11 6.68
C LEU A 43 13.58 11.50 7.22
N ASP A 44 14.59 11.61 8.09
CA ASP A 44 15.07 12.90 8.59
C ASP A 44 15.78 13.70 7.49
N ASP A 45 16.62 13.06 6.67
CA ASP A 45 17.26 13.67 5.51
C ASP A 45 16.22 14.15 4.46
N TRP A 46 15.11 13.42 4.31
CA TRP A 46 14.02 13.79 3.41
C TRP A 46 13.17 14.94 3.92
N ARG A 47 13.08 15.14 5.23
CA ARG A 47 12.20 16.15 5.84
C ARG A 47 12.40 17.56 5.26
N GLN A 48 13.64 17.94 4.97
CA GLN A 48 13.98 19.26 4.42
C GLN A 48 13.64 19.41 2.93
N LYS A 49 13.41 18.30 2.22
CA LYS A 49 13.09 18.25 0.79
C LYS A 49 11.58 18.22 0.52
N LEU A 50 10.77 17.96 1.56
CA LEU A 50 9.33 17.87 1.43
C LEU A 50 8.71 19.26 1.37
N SER A 51 7.80 19.43 0.40
CA SER A 51 6.93 20.60 0.27
C SER A 51 5.50 20.12 0.01
N ALA A 52 4.52 20.95 0.36
CA ALA A 52 3.11 20.66 0.17
C ALA A 52 2.50 21.61 -0.85
N SER A 53 1.78 21.06 -1.81
CA SER A 53 0.91 21.81 -2.72
C SER A 53 -0.53 21.84 -2.20
N GLU A 54 -1.32 22.79 -2.68
CA GLU A 54 -2.76 22.84 -2.38
C GLU A 54 -3.47 21.55 -2.81
N SER A 55 -3.09 20.98 -3.96
CA SER A 55 -3.61 19.70 -4.44
C SER A 55 -3.24 18.55 -3.50
N ALA A 56 -2.02 18.54 -2.94
CA ALA A 56 -1.62 17.54 -1.96
C ALA A 56 -2.45 17.64 -0.68
N ILE A 57 -2.67 18.86 -0.16
CA ILE A 57 -3.50 19.09 1.03
C ILE A 57 -4.95 18.65 0.79
N ARG A 58 -5.53 19.00 -0.36
CA ARG A 58 -6.89 18.58 -0.74
C ARG A 58 -7.03 17.06 -0.86
N ASN A 59 -6.03 16.41 -1.45
CA ASN A 59 -6.01 14.95 -1.54
C ASN A 59 -5.88 14.30 -0.16
N VAL A 60 -5.05 14.84 0.73
CA VAL A 60 -4.96 14.36 2.11
C VAL A 60 -6.31 14.48 2.81
N ASP A 61 -6.99 15.62 2.69
CA ASP A 61 -8.31 15.84 3.28
C ASP A 61 -9.33 14.79 2.83
N HIS A 62 -9.32 14.45 1.53
CA HIS A 62 -10.17 13.40 0.97
C HIS A 62 -9.78 12.00 1.46
N ILE A 63 -8.50 11.65 1.47
CA ILE A 63 -8.00 10.31 1.87
C ILE A 63 -8.31 10.01 3.34
N ILE A 64 -8.05 10.97 4.23
CA ILE A 64 -8.27 10.76 5.67
C ILE A 64 -9.76 10.77 6.04
N ASP A 65 -10.63 11.08 5.08
CA ASP A 65 -12.07 10.87 5.16
C ASP A 65 -12.51 9.45 4.75
N GLY A 66 -11.60 8.48 4.88
CA GLY A 66 -11.75 7.06 4.55
C GLY A 66 -13.06 6.41 5.00
N ALA A 67 -13.67 6.87 6.09
CA ALA A 67 -14.99 6.38 6.53
C ALA A 67 -16.09 6.60 5.48
N GLU A 68 -16.00 7.67 4.68
CA GLU A 68 -16.93 7.95 3.57
C GLU A 68 -16.45 7.36 2.25
N THR A 69 -15.14 7.32 2.01
CA THR A 69 -14.55 6.96 0.71
C THR A 69 -14.16 5.49 0.56
N VAL A 70 -13.89 4.78 1.66
CA VAL A 70 -13.39 3.40 1.66
C VAL A 70 -14.41 2.43 2.25
N PHE A 71 -15.13 2.82 3.29
CA PHE A 71 -16.10 1.94 3.98
C PHE A 71 -17.52 2.05 3.39
N THR A 72 -17.64 2.11 2.06
CA THR A 72 -18.91 2.37 1.35
C THR A 72 -20.01 1.38 1.69
N ASP A 73 -19.64 0.13 2.01
CA ASP A 73 -20.56 -0.95 2.38
C ASP A 73 -21.14 -0.81 3.79
N LEU A 74 -20.62 0.10 4.62
CA LEU A 74 -21.21 0.38 5.94
C LEU A 74 -22.46 1.27 5.81
N PRO A 75 -23.53 0.99 6.57
CA PRO A 75 -24.70 1.87 6.63
C PRO A 75 -24.33 3.33 6.92
N ALA A 76 -24.98 4.27 6.23
CA ALA A 76 -24.68 5.70 6.34
C ALA A 76 -24.71 6.25 7.79
N PRO A 77 -25.65 5.84 8.68
CA PRO A 77 -25.63 6.29 10.07
C PRO A 77 -24.35 5.85 10.81
N ILE A 78 -23.89 4.62 10.58
CA ILE A 78 -22.66 4.08 11.18
C ILE A 78 -21.45 4.87 10.67
N ARG A 79 -21.37 5.12 9.35
CA ARG A 79 -20.30 5.93 8.75
C ARG A 79 -20.23 7.32 9.36
N LYS A 80 -21.36 8.01 9.52
CA LYS A 80 -21.41 9.37 10.10
C LYS A 80 -20.85 9.42 11.51
N VAL A 81 -21.12 8.42 12.35
CA VAL A 81 -20.58 8.33 13.71
C VAL A 81 -19.10 7.94 13.71
N PHE A 82 -18.71 7.00 12.84
CA PHE A 82 -17.35 6.47 12.80
C PHE A 82 -16.35 7.46 12.16
N ARG A 83 -16.79 8.25 11.19
CA ARG A 83 -15.98 9.21 10.43
C ARG A 83 -15.10 10.13 11.27
N PRO A 84 -15.63 10.94 12.21
CA PRO A 84 -14.79 11.84 13.00
C PRO A 84 -13.77 11.07 13.86
N LEU A 85 -14.15 9.88 14.35
CA LEU A 85 -13.26 9.03 15.13
C LEU A 85 -12.11 8.49 14.27
N PHE A 86 -12.44 7.94 13.10
CA PHE A 86 -11.48 7.35 12.18
C PHE A 86 -10.48 8.40 11.68
N ARG A 87 -10.97 9.57 11.25
CA ARG A 87 -10.12 10.68 10.81
C ARG A 87 -9.14 11.13 11.90
N ARG A 88 -9.61 11.34 13.13
CA ARG A 88 -8.74 11.72 14.27
C ARG A 88 -7.69 10.64 14.57
N SER A 89 -8.07 9.38 14.39
CA SER A 89 -7.17 8.24 14.57
C SER A 89 -6.05 8.21 13.54
N ILE A 90 -6.35 8.50 12.27
CA ILE A 90 -5.34 8.64 11.22
C ILE A 90 -4.41 9.82 11.55
N ILE A 91 -4.97 10.98 11.90
CA ILE A 91 -4.15 12.18 12.21
C ILE A 91 -3.19 11.91 13.37
N ALA A 92 -3.60 11.12 14.36
CA ALA A 92 -2.76 10.73 15.49
C ALA A 92 -1.50 9.96 15.07
N THR A 93 -1.52 9.27 13.93
CA THR A 93 -0.36 8.52 13.41
C THR A 93 0.68 9.41 12.73
N TYR A 94 0.31 10.63 12.32
CA TYR A 94 1.25 11.54 11.68
C TYR A 94 2.14 12.25 12.70
N PRO A 95 3.46 12.35 12.43
CA PRO A 95 4.36 13.20 13.21
C PRO A 95 3.86 14.65 13.24
N HIS A 96 3.99 15.32 14.39
CA HIS A 96 3.50 16.70 14.55
C HIS A 96 4.08 17.67 13.52
N TRP A 97 5.34 17.51 13.14
CA TRP A 97 5.99 18.38 12.17
C TRP A 97 5.41 18.24 10.76
N MET A 98 4.79 17.10 10.44
CA MET A 98 4.21 16.81 9.13
C MET A 98 2.78 17.35 9.00
N ARG A 99 2.06 17.51 10.11
CA ARG A 99 0.65 17.93 10.13
C ARG A 99 0.36 19.26 9.41
N PRO A 100 1.18 20.32 9.56
CA PRO A 100 0.97 21.56 8.81
C PRO A 100 1.07 21.36 7.29
N MET A 101 2.02 20.54 6.82
CA MET A 101 2.18 20.22 5.39
C MET A 101 1.00 19.42 4.85
N LEU A 102 0.38 18.61 5.71
CA LEU A 102 -0.84 17.85 5.39
C LEU A 102 -2.11 18.69 5.50
N GLY A 103 -2.04 19.94 5.96
CA GLY A 103 -3.20 20.78 6.22
C GLY A 103 -4.08 20.32 7.39
N VAL A 104 -3.57 19.50 8.30
CA VAL A 104 -4.34 18.95 9.42
C VAL A 104 -3.88 19.54 10.77
N LYS A 105 -4.81 19.60 11.73
CA LYS A 105 -4.53 20.04 13.11
C LYS A 105 -5.18 19.08 14.09
N GLN A 106 -4.43 18.69 15.12
CA GLN A 106 -4.92 17.85 16.21
C GLN A 106 -4.00 18.02 17.43
N SER A 107 -4.58 18.03 18.63
CA SER A 107 -3.84 18.17 19.88
C SER A 107 -3.18 16.86 20.30
N LYS A 108 -2.09 16.96 21.09
CA LYS A 108 -1.41 15.80 21.70
C LYS A 108 -2.35 14.97 22.59
N VAL A 109 -3.29 15.62 23.27
CA VAL A 109 -4.28 14.95 24.12
C VAL A 109 -5.20 14.07 23.26
N MET A 110 -5.66 14.59 22.13
CA MET A 110 -6.48 13.80 21.20
C MET A 110 -5.68 12.62 20.62
N ASP A 111 -4.41 12.83 20.27
CA ASP A 111 -3.55 11.73 19.79
C ASP A 111 -3.46 10.60 20.82
N GLN A 112 -3.20 10.97 22.08
CA GLN A 112 -3.12 10.01 23.17
C GLN A 112 -4.46 9.30 23.40
N ALA A 113 -5.58 10.01 23.31
CA ALA A 113 -6.92 9.40 23.41
C ALA A 113 -7.13 8.35 22.30
N MET A 114 -6.73 8.65 21.06
CA MET A 114 -6.82 7.70 19.95
C MET A 114 -5.89 6.50 20.14
N PHE A 115 -4.66 6.70 20.64
CA PHE A 115 -3.76 5.61 20.97
C PHE A 115 -4.30 4.70 22.08
N THR A 116 -4.85 5.29 23.14
CA THR A 116 -5.45 4.55 24.26
C THR A 116 -6.68 3.76 23.81
N LEU A 117 -7.49 4.31 22.90
CA LEU A 117 -8.62 3.61 22.31
C LEU A 117 -8.19 2.44 21.42
N TRP A 118 -7.28 2.67 20.46
CA TRP A 118 -6.98 1.69 19.41
C TRP A 118 -6.02 0.59 19.83
N LYS A 119 -5.11 0.84 20.78
CA LYS A 119 -4.18 -0.21 21.25
C LYS A 119 -4.90 -1.48 21.72
N PRO A 120 -5.86 -1.44 22.67
CA PRO A 120 -6.56 -2.64 23.12
C PRO A 120 -7.44 -3.23 22.00
N LEU A 121 -8.11 -2.40 21.20
CA LEU A 121 -8.94 -2.87 20.08
C LEU A 121 -8.14 -3.70 19.08
N LEU A 122 -6.97 -3.20 18.65
CA LEU A 122 -6.12 -3.91 17.70
C LEU A 122 -5.43 -5.12 18.32
N PHE A 123 -5.10 -5.07 19.61
CA PHE A 123 -4.59 -6.23 20.34
C PHE A 123 -5.62 -7.36 20.35
N THR A 124 -6.88 -7.05 20.68
CA THR A 124 -7.99 -8.01 20.70
C THR A 124 -8.32 -8.50 19.30
N ALA A 125 -8.38 -7.62 18.30
CA ALA A 125 -8.64 -8.01 16.91
C ALA A 125 -7.57 -8.99 16.39
N ASN A 126 -6.31 -8.83 16.78
CA ASN A 126 -5.24 -9.75 16.43
C ASN A 126 -5.44 -11.18 16.98
N LYS A 127 -6.26 -11.35 18.02
CA LYS A 127 -6.65 -12.66 18.57
C LYS A 127 -7.88 -13.26 17.90
N MET A 128 -8.51 -12.53 16.98
CA MET A 128 -9.77 -12.91 16.32
C MET A 128 -9.58 -12.94 14.79
N PRO A 129 -8.97 -14.02 14.23
CA PRO A 129 -8.76 -14.16 12.78
C PRO A 129 -10.00 -13.91 11.92
N TRP A 130 -11.18 -14.32 12.41
CA TRP A 130 -12.46 -14.11 11.74
C TRP A 130 -12.80 -12.62 11.60
N LEU A 131 -12.52 -11.81 12.62
CA LEU A 131 -12.84 -10.38 12.62
C LEU A 131 -11.93 -9.64 11.63
N VAL A 132 -10.63 -9.94 11.63
CA VAL A 132 -9.69 -9.39 10.65
C VAL A 132 -10.13 -9.74 9.23
N SER A 133 -10.48 -11.01 9.00
CA SER A 133 -10.95 -11.48 7.70
C SER A 133 -12.25 -10.80 7.25
N TRP A 134 -13.20 -10.62 8.17
CA TRP A 134 -14.47 -9.94 7.91
C TRP A 134 -14.28 -8.45 7.55
N VAL A 135 -13.33 -7.77 8.19
CA VAL A 135 -12.99 -6.37 7.87
C VAL A 135 -12.28 -6.29 6.52
N VAL A 136 -11.24 -7.11 6.31
CA VAL A 136 -10.46 -7.13 5.07
C VAL A 136 -11.34 -7.48 3.87
N SER A 137 -12.30 -8.41 4.01
CA SER A 137 -13.18 -8.80 2.92
C SER A 137 -14.08 -7.68 2.40
N ARG A 138 -14.28 -6.60 3.18
CA ARG A 138 -15.12 -5.45 2.81
C ARG A 138 -14.31 -4.29 2.25
N ILE A 139 -13.11 -4.08 2.80
CA ILE A 139 -12.27 -2.95 2.40
C ILE A 139 -11.35 -3.32 1.23
N CYS A 140 -10.81 -4.54 1.27
CA CYS A 140 -9.85 -5.05 0.29
C CYS A 140 -10.13 -6.53 0.00
N PRO A 141 -11.25 -6.87 -0.68
CA PRO A 141 -11.65 -8.26 -0.88
C PRO A 141 -10.54 -9.15 -1.47
N ARG A 142 -9.77 -8.63 -2.43
CA ARG A 142 -8.67 -9.35 -3.08
C ARG A 142 -7.48 -9.60 -2.16
N ALA A 143 -7.27 -8.78 -1.13
CA ALA A 143 -6.20 -8.98 -0.16
C ALA A 143 -6.51 -10.17 0.78
N LEU A 144 -7.79 -10.57 0.89
CA LEU A 144 -8.21 -11.65 1.78
C LEU A 144 -7.49 -12.97 1.46
N ARG A 145 -7.25 -13.28 0.18
CA ARG A 145 -6.56 -14.52 -0.23
C ARG A 145 -5.12 -14.61 0.28
N TYR A 146 -4.49 -13.49 0.60
CA TYR A 146 -3.13 -13.43 1.14
C TYR A 146 -3.12 -13.25 2.66
N ILE A 147 -4.07 -12.49 3.20
CA ILE A 147 -4.13 -12.18 4.63
C ILE A 147 -4.73 -13.35 5.44
N LYS A 148 -5.78 -14.01 4.92
CA LYS A 148 -6.48 -15.06 5.64
C LYS A 148 -5.54 -16.23 6.02
N PRO A 149 -4.71 -16.80 5.11
CA PRO A 149 -3.83 -17.91 5.47
C PRO A 149 -2.88 -17.56 6.62
N VAL A 150 -2.37 -16.32 6.67
CA VAL A 150 -1.48 -15.83 7.73
C VAL A 150 -2.19 -15.81 9.09
N TYR A 151 -3.40 -15.26 9.16
CA TYR A 151 -4.15 -15.16 10.42
C TYR A 151 -4.71 -16.50 10.91
N TYR A 152 -5.11 -17.38 9.99
CA TYR A 152 -5.58 -18.72 10.33
C TYR A 152 -4.46 -19.75 10.48
N LYS A 153 -3.21 -19.37 10.20
CA LYS A 153 -2.05 -20.27 10.18
C LYS A 153 -2.29 -21.48 9.27
N GLU A 154 -2.95 -21.24 8.15
CA GLU A 154 -3.13 -22.27 7.12
C GLU A 154 -1.75 -22.61 6.56
N PRO A 155 -1.35 -23.89 6.49
CA PRO A 155 -0.06 -24.27 5.94
C PRO A 155 0.00 -23.91 4.45
N ALA A 156 1.18 -23.54 3.98
CA ALA A 156 1.40 -23.33 2.55
C ALA A 156 1.14 -24.63 1.78
N GLU A 157 0.50 -24.53 0.62
CA GLU A 157 0.23 -25.69 -0.26
C GLU A 157 1.51 -26.38 -0.72
N SER A 158 2.63 -25.65 -0.75
CA SER A 158 3.95 -26.14 -1.09
C SER A 158 4.99 -25.61 -0.10
N PRO A 159 5.97 -26.43 0.32
CA PRO A 159 7.06 -25.97 1.18
C PRO A 159 8.10 -25.12 0.40
N ARG A 160 7.94 -24.96 -0.92
CA ARG A 160 8.90 -24.24 -1.76
C ARG A 160 8.75 -22.74 -1.58
N VAL A 161 9.84 -22.09 -1.18
CA VAL A 161 9.97 -20.63 -1.17
C VAL A 161 10.90 -20.24 -2.30
N TYR A 162 10.41 -19.40 -3.22
CA TYR A 162 11.20 -18.90 -4.33
C TYR A 162 11.77 -17.52 -4.00
N THR A 163 13.03 -17.27 -4.38
CA THR A 163 13.53 -15.90 -4.44
C THR A 163 12.84 -15.15 -5.59
N PRO A 164 12.76 -13.81 -5.56
CA PRO A 164 12.19 -13.03 -6.67
C PRO A 164 12.83 -13.36 -8.03
N GLU A 165 14.14 -13.62 -8.06
CA GLU A 165 14.88 -13.97 -9.27
C GLU A 165 14.48 -15.35 -9.83
N VAL A 166 14.24 -16.33 -8.94
CA VAL A 166 13.76 -17.65 -9.36
C VAL A 166 12.31 -17.55 -9.83
N ALA A 167 11.46 -16.86 -9.06
CA ALA A 167 10.04 -16.69 -9.40
C ALA A 167 9.84 -16.02 -10.76
N ARG A 168 10.60 -14.96 -11.06
CA ARG A 168 10.58 -14.29 -12.37
C ARG A 168 10.93 -15.22 -13.52
N ARG A 169 11.99 -16.04 -13.37
CA ARG A 169 12.39 -17.00 -14.40
C ARG A 169 11.37 -18.13 -14.62
N MET A 170 10.67 -18.53 -13.56
CA MET A 170 9.73 -19.65 -13.63
C MET A 170 8.31 -19.25 -14.07
N PHE A 171 7.83 -18.08 -13.67
CA PHE A 171 6.40 -17.74 -13.73
C PHE A 171 6.08 -16.44 -14.50
N GLY A 172 7.07 -15.80 -15.13
CA GLY A 172 6.80 -14.54 -15.81
C GLY A 172 7.98 -14.02 -16.62
N ASN A 173 8.17 -12.71 -16.59
CA ASN A 173 9.27 -12.05 -17.28
C ASN A 173 10.57 -12.19 -16.45
N PRO A 174 11.65 -12.78 -17.00
CA PRO A 174 12.93 -12.93 -16.27
C PRO A 174 13.56 -11.58 -15.92
N LYS A 175 13.22 -10.52 -16.63
CA LYS A 175 13.71 -9.15 -16.40
C LYS A 175 13.14 -8.60 -15.10
N THR A 176 13.98 -7.91 -14.34
CA THR A 176 13.59 -7.13 -13.18
C THR A 176 12.61 -6.01 -13.57
N PRO A 177 11.74 -5.55 -12.65
CA PRO A 177 10.88 -4.40 -12.92
C PRO A 177 11.64 -3.13 -13.33
N LEU A 178 12.89 -2.98 -12.87
CA LEU A 178 13.74 -1.86 -13.26
C LEU A 178 14.20 -1.97 -14.72
N GLU A 179 14.65 -3.15 -15.15
CA GLU A 179 14.97 -3.41 -16.57
C GLU A 179 13.74 -3.22 -17.46
N GLN A 180 12.57 -3.71 -17.03
CA GLN A 180 11.31 -3.50 -17.75
C GLN A 180 10.98 -2.01 -17.88
N ARG A 181 11.18 -1.21 -16.82
CA ARG A 181 11.01 0.25 -16.86
C ARG A 181 11.97 0.89 -17.86
N GLU A 182 13.25 0.51 -17.87
CA GLU A 182 14.23 1.08 -18.80
C GLU A 182 13.89 0.76 -20.26
N GLU A 183 13.45 -0.46 -20.56
CA GLU A 183 12.97 -0.84 -21.90
C GLU A 183 11.74 -0.02 -22.32
N LEU A 184 10.79 0.20 -21.39
CA LEU A 184 9.64 1.05 -21.67
C LEU A 184 10.06 2.50 -21.98
N LEU A 185 11.04 3.04 -21.24
CA LEU A 185 11.58 4.37 -21.50
C LEU A 185 12.34 4.45 -22.83
N GLU A 186 13.10 3.41 -23.18
CA GLU A 186 13.79 3.33 -24.47
C GLU A 186 12.81 3.30 -25.64
N LYS A 187 11.77 2.46 -25.57
CA LYS A 187 10.69 2.43 -26.57
C LYS A 187 10.02 3.79 -26.72
N ARG A 188 9.75 4.49 -25.61
CA ARG A 188 9.19 5.86 -25.64
C ARG A 188 10.12 6.83 -26.35
N ARG A 189 11.43 6.80 -26.06
CA ARG A 189 12.43 7.64 -26.75
C ARG A 189 12.52 7.31 -28.25
N GLY A 190 12.34 6.05 -28.61
CA GLY A 190 12.30 5.57 -30.00
C GLY A 190 10.96 5.78 -30.72
N GLY A 191 9.95 6.39 -30.09
CA GLY A 191 8.64 6.64 -30.69
C GLY A 191 7.72 5.42 -30.85
N SER A 192 8.10 4.26 -30.31
CA SER A 192 7.33 2.99 -30.39
C SER A 192 6.72 2.56 -29.06
N GLY A 193 6.96 3.31 -27.98
CA GLY A 193 6.43 3.02 -26.64
C GLY A 193 5.17 3.80 -26.31
N GLN A 194 4.40 3.30 -25.34
CA GLN A 194 3.20 3.96 -24.82
C GLN A 194 3.52 5.40 -24.40
N ALA A 195 2.76 6.36 -24.93
CA ALA A 195 2.90 7.77 -24.59
C ALA A 195 2.74 7.98 -23.07
N ALA A 196 3.45 8.97 -22.52
CA ALA A 196 3.22 9.37 -21.15
C ALA A 196 1.80 9.94 -21.01
N TYR A 197 1.15 9.66 -19.88
CA TYR A 197 -0.15 10.25 -19.59
C TYR A 197 -0.06 11.78 -19.63
N GLY A 198 -0.94 12.38 -20.45
CA GLY A 198 -1.10 13.82 -20.50
C GLY A 198 -1.74 14.38 -19.22
N HIS A 199 -1.69 15.69 -19.07
CA HIS A 199 -2.44 16.37 -18.02
C HIS A 199 -3.95 16.11 -18.23
N ASN A 200 -4.64 15.66 -17.17
CA ASN A 200 -6.06 15.29 -17.21
C ASN A 200 -6.38 14.23 -18.29
N HIS A 201 -5.56 13.19 -18.42
CA HIS A 201 -5.88 12.05 -19.26
C HIS A 201 -7.26 11.48 -18.91
N VAL A 202 -8.01 11.07 -19.93
CA VAL A 202 -9.38 10.52 -19.83
C VAL A 202 -9.40 9.09 -20.35
N ASP A 203 -8.35 8.34 -20.04
CA ASP A 203 -8.26 6.94 -20.44
C ASP A 203 -9.40 6.13 -19.86
N GLN A 204 -9.89 5.16 -20.63
CA GLN A 204 -10.90 4.24 -20.17
C GLN A 204 -10.37 3.49 -18.95
N ILE A 205 -11.12 3.49 -17.85
CA ILE A 205 -10.79 2.71 -16.67
C ILE A 205 -10.84 1.23 -17.06
N LEU A 206 -9.68 0.58 -17.03
CA LEU A 206 -9.60 -0.88 -17.12
C LEU A 206 -10.07 -1.45 -15.80
N GLU A 207 -11.27 -2.00 -15.80
CA GLU A 207 -11.84 -2.63 -14.62
C GLU A 207 -11.07 -3.91 -14.27
N PHE A 208 -10.51 -3.97 -13.06
CA PHE A 208 -9.63 -5.05 -12.59
C PHE A 208 -10.31 -6.43 -12.45
N HIS A 209 -11.63 -6.52 -12.65
CA HIS A 209 -12.32 -7.82 -12.81
C HIS A 209 -11.79 -8.58 -14.03
N THR A 210 -11.21 -7.87 -15.00
CA THR A 210 -10.52 -8.45 -16.15
C THR A 210 -9.13 -9.01 -15.79
N ALA A 211 -8.74 -9.16 -14.53
CA ALA A 211 -7.45 -9.78 -14.15
C ALA A 211 -7.60 -10.79 -13.00
N ASP A 212 -8.74 -11.46 -12.92
CA ASP A 212 -9.02 -12.51 -11.93
C ASP A 212 -8.65 -13.92 -12.42
N SER A 213 -8.46 -14.09 -13.72
CA SER A 213 -8.02 -15.33 -14.37
C SER A 213 -6.98 -15.04 -15.45
N GLU A 214 -6.26 -16.07 -15.89
CA GLU A 214 -5.33 -15.95 -17.02
C GLU A 214 -6.04 -15.51 -18.31
N GLU A 215 -7.27 -15.98 -18.51
CA GLU A 215 -8.12 -15.66 -19.66
C GLU A 215 -8.53 -14.19 -19.65
N THR A 216 -9.02 -13.71 -18.51
CA THR A 216 -9.39 -12.29 -18.38
C THR A 216 -8.17 -11.37 -18.50
N ALA A 217 -7.01 -11.77 -17.95
CA ALA A 217 -5.78 -10.98 -18.06
C ALA A 217 -5.30 -10.84 -19.51
N LYS A 218 -5.48 -11.87 -20.34
CA LYS A 218 -5.19 -11.81 -21.79
C LYS A 218 -6.13 -10.84 -22.49
N ASP A 219 -7.41 -10.83 -22.15
CA ASP A 219 -8.40 -9.89 -22.71
C ASP A 219 -8.06 -8.43 -22.35
N ALA A 220 -7.63 -8.18 -21.11
CA ALA A 220 -7.22 -6.86 -20.66
C ALA A 220 -5.99 -6.34 -21.42
N ILE A 221 -4.99 -7.20 -21.64
CA ILE A 221 -3.77 -6.86 -22.40
C ILE A 221 -4.12 -6.59 -23.86
N ALA A 222 -4.90 -7.46 -24.51
CA ALA A 222 -5.31 -7.28 -25.90
C ALA A 222 -6.09 -5.98 -26.12
N SER A 223 -6.98 -5.61 -25.18
CA SER A 223 -7.72 -4.35 -25.24
C SER A 223 -6.83 -3.11 -25.02
N ALA A 224 -5.72 -3.23 -24.31
CA ALA A 224 -4.77 -2.13 -24.11
C ALA A 224 -3.86 -1.94 -25.34
N GLU A 225 -3.45 -3.04 -25.97
CA GLU A 225 -2.58 -3.03 -27.16
C GLU A 225 -3.31 -2.55 -28.41
N SER A 226 -4.57 -2.95 -28.62
CA SER A 226 -5.34 -2.58 -29.83
C SER A 226 -5.67 -1.09 -29.93
N LYS A 227 -5.44 -0.31 -28.88
CA LYS A 227 -5.77 1.12 -28.79
C LYS A 227 -4.52 2.01 -28.69
N ALA A 228 -3.34 1.41 -28.58
CA ALA A 228 -2.05 2.09 -28.63
C ALA A 228 -1.52 2.25 -30.07
N SER A 229 -2.14 1.58 -31.05
CA SER A 229 -1.95 1.76 -32.49
C SER A 229 -2.91 2.78 -33.06
#